data_AF-A0A1G7XC88-F1
#
_entry.id   AF-A0A1G7XC88-F1
#
_cell.length_a   1.000
_cell.length_b   1.000
_cell.length_c   1.000
_cell.angle_alpha   90.00
_cell.angle_beta   90.00
_cell.angle_gamma   90.00
#
_symmetry.space_group_name_H-M   'P 1'
#
loop_
_entity.id
_entity.type
_entity.pdbx_description
1 polymer ?
#
loop_
_entity_poly.entity_id
_entity_poly.type
_entity_poly.pdbx_seq_one_letter_code
_entity_poly.pdbx_strand_id
1 'polypeptide(L)'
;MSIDQPTNQPTDPTSGPSVPESAGAVGSDLLVRRNADLGDLVALLRSQQDLKLDVVAPACDLRAVGGDLHLCGVDHTLTAEGVTRADAVLTPTAAADGDLAAKLDIPLPYLRRLRAARPDLYDANVNGWLQHRPDRRFLVRALHDPGAGRRGVLRAVLSDSYRIVDNLDVLLTALSGIRAAGAAVDVTSADLTESRM
;
A
#
# COMPACT_ATOMS: atom_id res chain seq x y z
N MET A 1 24.63 67.06 -11.78
CA MET A 1 24.47 65.70 -12.34
C MET A 1 24.30 64.75 -11.17
N SER A 2 23.06 64.63 -10.69
CA SER A 2 22.67 63.62 -9.69
C SER A 2 22.43 62.32 -10.44
N ILE A 3 23.11 61.25 -10.02
CA ILE A 3 22.95 59.94 -10.61
C ILE A 3 22.09 59.14 -9.65
N ASP A 4 20.92 58.74 -10.16
CA ASP A 4 19.89 57.93 -9.52
C ASP A 4 20.43 56.56 -9.06
N GLN A 5 19.88 56.05 -7.96
CA GLN A 5 20.20 54.75 -7.36
C GLN A 5 19.82 53.57 -8.27
N PRO A 6 20.24 52.35 -7.90
CA PRO A 6 19.16 51.42 -7.55
C PRO A 6 19.40 50.61 -6.28
N THR A 7 18.33 50.57 -5.49
CA THR A 7 17.99 49.68 -4.37
C THR A 7 18.31 48.21 -4.67
N ASN A 8 19.15 47.59 -3.85
CA ASN A 8 19.39 46.15 -3.88
C ASN A 8 18.48 45.48 -2.83
N GLN A 9 17.44 44.78 -3.29
CA GLN A 9 16.52 44.00 -2.46
C GLN A 9 16.93 42.52 -2.57
N PRO A 10 17.08 41.77 -1.47
CA PRO A 10 17.47 40.37 -1.54
C PRO A 10 16.31 39.52 -2.05
N THR A 11 16.54 38.78 -3.14
CA THR A 11 15.61 37.79 -3.68
C THR A 11 15.78 36.47 -2.92
N ASP A 12 14.68 36.02 -2.33
CA ASP A 12 14.53 34.77 -1.58
C ASP A 12 14.49 33.57 -2.55
N PRO A 13 15.37 32.55 -2.43
CA PRO A 13 15.40 31.42 -3.34
C PRO A 13 14.52 30.30 -2.80
N THR A 14 13.19 30.45 -2.86
CA THR A 14 12.29 29.35 -2.50
C THR A 14 11.16 29.21 -3.52
N SER A 15 11.45 28.51 -4.61
CA SER A 15 10.42 27.99 -5.53
C SER A 15 10.89 26.63 -6.03
N GLY A 16 10.86 25.63 -5.13
CA GLY A 16 10.90 24.23 -5.53
C GLY A 16 9.58 23.84 -6.21
N PRO A 17 9.58 22.88 -7.14
CA PRO A 17 8.36 22.44 -7.79
C PRO A 17 7.43 21.80 -6.75
N SER A 18 6.21 22.31 -6.69
CA SER A 18 5.10 21.76 -5.93
C SER A 18 4.82 20.33 -6.38
N VAL A 19 5.10 19.37 -5.49
CA VAL A 19 4.71 17.97 -5.64
C VAL A 19 3.17 17.90 -5.59
N PRO A 20 2.49 17.24 -6.54
CA PRO A 20 1.04 17.12 -6.49
C PRO A 20 0.62 16.17 -5.37
N GLU A 21 -0.12 16.71 -4.41
CA GLU A 21 -0.65 16.07 -3.19
C GLU A 21 -1.91 15.21 -3.44
N SER A 22 -2.04 14.55 -4.61
CA SER A 22 -3.35 13.97 -5.01
C SER A 22 -3.40 12.46 -5.22
N ALA A 23 -2.31 11.72 -5.05
CA ALA A 23 -2.33 10.25 -5.17
C ALA A 23 -2.67 9.52 -3.85
N GLY A 24 -2.45 10.15 -2.68
CA GLY A 24 -2.59 9.49 -1.38
C GLY A 24 -4.01 9.42 -0.82
N ALA A 25 -4.90 10.35 -1.20
CA ALA A 25 -6.20 10.52 -0.55
C ALA A 25 -7.22 9.41 -0.85
N VAL A 26 -7.17 8.79 -2.03
CA VAL A 26 -8.14 7.76 -2.43
C VAL A 26 -7.79 6.39 -1.84
N GLY A 27 -6.49 6.11 -1.64
CA GLY A 27 -6.04 4.88 -0.98
C GLY A 27 -6.40 4.83 0.51
N SER A 28 -6.40 5.97 1.19
CA SER A 28 -6.73 6.05 2.62
C SER A 28 -8.20 5.75 2.93
N ASP A 29 -9.14 6.16 2.07
CA ASP A 29 -10.57 5.89 2.25
C ASP A 29 -10.91 4.39 2.20
N LEU A 30 -10.12 3.65 1.41
CA LEU A 30 -10.25 2.20 1.33
C LEU A 30 -9.58 1.47 2.48
N LEU A 31 -8.76 2.12 3.32
CA LEU A 31 -7.98 1.45 4.37
C LEU A 31 -8.42 1.80 5.79
N VAL A 32 -9.09 2.94 5.97
CA VAL A 32 -9.43 3.44 7.30
C VAL A 32 -10.88 3.92 7.34
N ARG A 33 -11.63 3.41 8.31
CA ARG A 33 -12.94 3.93 8.72
C ARG A 33 -13.01 3.93 10.24
N ARG A 34 -13.51 5.02 10.83
CA ARG A 34 -13.69 5.14 12.27
C ARG A 34 -15.13 5.49 12.57
N ASN A 35 -15.64 5.00 13.70
CA ASN A 35 -17.03 5.20 14.13
C ASN A 35 -18.04 4.83 13.03
N ALA A 36 -17.75 3.78 12.24
CA ALA A 36 -18.64 3.32 11.19
C ALA A 36 -19.74 2.45 11.81
N ASP A 37 -20.93 2.48 11.19
CA ASP A 37 -21.92 1.45 11.45
C ASP A 37 -21.53 0.13 10.76
N LEU A 38 -22.23 -0.96 11.10
CA LEU A 38 -21.92 -2.27 10.55
C LEU A 38 -22.15 -2.33 9.02
N GLY A 39 -23.13 -1.60 8.50
CA GLY A 39 -23.44 -1.57 7.07
C GLY A 39 -22.31 -0.92 6.27
N ASP A 40 -21.82 0.21 6.74
CA ASP A 40 -20.68 0.95 6.19
C ASP A 40 -19.40 0.10 6.21
N LEU A 41 -19.13 -0.60 7.32
CA LEU A 41 -17.98 -1.49 7.41
C LEU A 41 -18.09 -2.66 6.40
N VAL A 42 -19.26 -3.29 6.29
CA VAL A 42 -19.47 -4.39 5.32
C VAL A 42 -19.32 -3.89 3.89
N ALA A 43 -19.84 -2.72 3.56
CA ALA A 43 -19.70 -2.12 2.24
C ALA A 43 -18.22 -1.86 1.90
N LEU A 44 -17.47 -1.27 2.83
CA LEU A 44 -16.04 -1.04 2.67
C LEU A 44 -15.26 -2.35 2.48
N LEU A 45 -15.49 -3.34 3.34
CA LEU A 45 -14.79 -4.63 3.25
C LEU A 45 -15.09 -5.37 1.94
N ARG A 46 -16.31 -5.24 1.39
CA ARG A 46 -16.64 -5.74 0.04
C ARG A 46 -15.84 -5.02 -1.04
N SER A 47 -15.76 -3.69 -1.00
CA SER A 47 -14.92 -2.95 -1.94
C SER A 47 -13.44 -3.31 -1.85
N GLN A 48 -12.91 -3.58 -0.64
CA GLN A 48 -11.56 -4.09 -0.49
C GLN A 48 -11.40 -5.49 -1.09
N GLN A 49 -12.39 -6.37 -0.91
CA GLN A 49 -12.38 -7.73 -1.45
C GLN A 49 -12.33 -7.74 -2.98
N ASP A 50 -13.10 -6.86 -3.62
CA ASP A 50 -13.15 -6.76 -5.09
C ASP A 50 -11.82 -6.28 -5.69
N LEU A 51 -11.03 -5.52 -4.92
CA LEU A 51 -9.73 -4.96 -5.32
C LEU A 51 -8.53 -5.76 -4.80
N LYS A 52 -8.78 -6.89 -4.15
CA LYS A 52 -7.75 -7.63 -3.42
C LYS A 52 -6.75 -8.28 -4.36
N LEU A 53 -5.47 -7.99 -4.14
CA LEU A 53 -4.34 -8.68 -4.76
C LEU A 53 -3.48 -9.32 -3.66
N ASP A 54 -3.68 -10.62 -3.42
CA ASP A 54 -2.88 -11.41 -2.48
C ASP A 54 -2.12 -12.49 -3.25
N VAL A 55 -0.80 -12.36 -3.37
CA VAL A 55 0.04 -13.25 -4.20
C VAL A 55 1.35 -13.59 -3.50
N VAL A 56 1.80 -14.83 -3.67
CA VAL A 56 3.14 -15.26 -3.26
C VAL A 56 4.08 -15.07 -4.44
N ALA A 57 5.02 -14.13 -4.30
CA ALA A 57 5.99 -13.80 -5.34
C ALA A 57 7.43 -14.04 -4.85
N PRO A 58 8.33 -14.56 -5.72
CA PRO A 58 9.75 -14.60 -5.42
C PRO A 58 10.35 -13.18 -5.44
N ALA A 59 11.47 -12.99 -4.74
CA ALA A 59 12.14 -11.70 -4.62
C ALA A 59 12.58 -11.14 -5.98
N CYS A 60 12.87 -11.99 -6.96
CA CYS A 60 13.23 -11.57 -8.32
C CYS A 60 12.09 -10.88 -9.08
N ASP A 61 10.84 -11.11 -8.68
CA ASP A 61 9.67 -10.49 -9.31
C ASP A 61 9.29 -9.18 -8.60
N LEU A 62 10.02 -8.81 -7.54
CA LEU A 62 9.83 -7.59 -6.77
C LEU A 62 10.90 -6.57 -7.12
N ARG A 63 10.48 -5.32 -7.36
CA ARG A 63 11.41 -4.21 -7.59
C ARG A 63 10.92 -2.91 -6.99
N ALA A 64 11.74 -2.28 -6.16
CA ALA A 64 11.49 -0.92 -5.70
C ALA A 64 11.87 0.10 -6.80
N VAL A 65 10.95 0.97 -7.18
CA VAL A 65 11.15 2.04 -8.15
C VAL A 65 10.38 3.28 -7.72
N GLY A 66 11.09 4.40 -7.52
CA GLY A 66 10.50 5.66 -7.09
C GLY A 66 9.80 5.58 -5.73
N GLY A 67 10.23 4.67 -4.84
CA GLY A 67 9.56 4.44 -3.55
C GLY A 67 8.29 3.59 -3.61
N ASP A 68 7.93 3.07 -4.78
CA ASP A 68 6.86 2.08 -4.95
C ASP A 68 7.44 0.68 -5.16
N LEU A 69 6.64 -0.33 -4.87
CA LEU A 69 6.95 -1.72 -5.16
C LEU A 69 6.27 -2.14 -6.46
N HIS A 70 7.08 -2.39 -7.47
CA HIS A 70 6.69 -3.02 -8.72
C HIS A 70 6.72 -4.53 -8.54
N LEU A 71 5.65 -5.16 -8.97
CA LEU A 71 5.47 -6.60 -8.91
C LEU A 71 5.25 -7.10 -10.33
N CYS A 72 6.23 -7.83 -10.85
CA CYS A 72 6.27 -8.24 -12.26
C CYS A 72 5.49 -9.54 -12.48
N GLY A 73 4.66 -9.57 -13.53
CA GLY A 73 4.08 -10.79 -14.07
C GLY A 73 3.09 -11.55 -13.17
N VAL A 74 2.48 -10.88 -12.19
CA VAL A 74 1.67 -11.49 -11.13
C VAL A 74 0.17 -11.48 -11.39
N ASP A 75 -0.32 -10.52 -12.17
CA ASP A 75 -1.75 -10.39 -12.41
C ASP A 75 -2.08 -10.95 -13.80
N HIS A 76 -3.29 -11.45 -13.96
CA HIS A 76 -3.79 -12.02 -15.19
C HIS A 76 -4.92 -11.15 -15.70
N THR A 77 -4.60 -10.22 -16.59
CA THR A 77 -5.60 -9.38 -17.24
C THR A 77 -6.18 -10.14 -18.44
N LEU A 78 -7.49 -10.35 -18.41
CA LEU A 78 -8.24 -10.86 -19.55
C LEU A 78 -8.39 -9.73 -20.58
N THR A 79 -7.73 -9.87 -21.73
CA THR A 79 -7.92 -9.01 -22.90
C THR A 79 -8.67 -9.77 -23.99
N ALA A 80 -9.15 -9.06 -25.02
CA ALA A 80 -9.84 -9.69 -26.16
C ALA A 80 -8.93 -10.69 -26.90
N GLU A 81 -7.62 -10.58 -26.71
CA GLU A 81 -6.57 -11.41 -27.31
C GLU A 81 -6.12 -12.58 -26.42
N GLY A 82 -6.61 -12.67 -25.17
CA GLY A 82 -6.29 -13.77 -24.25
C GLY A 82 -5.95 -13.31 -22.83
N VAL A 83 -5.25 -14.16 -22.06
CA VAL A 83 -4.78 -13.84 -20.71
C VAL A 83 -3.38 -13.23 -20.80
N THR A 84 -3.24 -11.96 -20.46
CA THR A 84 -1.95 -11.27 -20.42
C THR A 84 -1.47 -11.11 -18.99
N ARG A 85 -0.17 -11.30 -18.76
CA ARG A 85 0.44 -11.00 -17.46
C ARG A 85 0.57 -9.48 -17.30
N ALA A 86 -0.01 -8.94 -16.23
CA ALA A 86 0.10 -7.52 -15.90
C ALA A 86 1.04 -7.32 -14.70
N ASP A 87 1.82 -6.25 -14.79
CA ASP A 87 2.64 -5.76 -13.70
C ASP A 87 1.78 -4.87 -12.80
N ALA A 88 1.95 -5.00 -11.48
CA ALA A 88 1.30 -4.14 -10.51
C ALA A 88 2.30 -3.13 -9.95
N VAL A 89 1.94 -1.84 -10.01
CA VAL A 89 2.68 -0.77 -9.32
C VAL A 89 1.95 -0.45 -8.03
N LEU A 90 2.60 -0.69 -6.90
CA LEU A 90 1.98 -0.61 -5.59
C LEU A 90 2.70 0.40 -4.70
N THR A 91 1.96 1.33 -4.11
CA THR A 91 2.47 2.28 -3.13
C THR A 91 2.40 1.67 -1.73
N PRO A 92 3.53 1.43 -1.04
CA PRO A 92 3.51 0.86 0.31
C PRO A 92 2.90 1.80 1.36
N THR A 93 2.04 1.25 2.22
CA THR A 93 1.61 1.91 3.47
C THR A 93 2.73 1.95 4.51
N ALA A 94 2.51 2.65 5.63
CA ALA A 94 3.46 2.69 6.73
C ALA A 94 3.66 1.31 7.39
N ALA A 95 2.62 0.46 7.35
CA ALA A 95 2.69 -0.93 7.79
C ALA A 95 3.53 -1.78 6.83
N ALA A 96 3.30 -1.65 5.52
CA ALA A 96 4.09 -2.36 4.51
C ALA A 96 5.58 -1.96 4.53
N ASP A 97 5.92 -0.70 4.79
CA ASP A 97 7.31 -0.29 5.02
C ASP A 97 7.91 -0.97 6.25
N GLY A 98 7.12 -1.12 7.32
CA GLY A 98 7.51 -1.87 8.52
C GLY A 98 7.83 -3.32 8.21
N ASP A 99 6.98 -3.95 7.41
CA ASP A 99 7.14 -5.31 6.95
C ASP A 99 8.38 -5.48 6.07
N LEU A 100 8.56 -4.62 5.05
CA LEU A 100 9.74 -4.63 4.19
C LEU A 100 11.03 -4.48 5.00
N ALA A 101 11.08 -3.50 5.90
CA ALA A 101 12.20 -3.28 6.80
C ALA A 101 12.53 -4.54 7.61
N ALA A 102 11.53 -5.14 8.25
CA ALA A 102 11.72 -6.35 9.06
C ALA A 102 12.16 -7.55 8.21
N LYS A 103 11.57 -7.73 7.02
CA LYS A 103 11.87 -8.88 6.17
C LYS A 103 13.23 -8.78 5.49
N LEU A 104 13.67 -7.58 5.14
CA LEU A 104 14.96 -7.34 4.49
C LEU A 104 16.08 -7.02 5.49
N ASP A 105 15.78 -7.04 6.79
CA ASP A 105 16.72 -6.71 7.88
C ASP A 105 17.30 -5.29 7.76
N ILE A 106 16.45 -4.33 7.39
CA ILE A 106 16.77 -2.90 7.27
C ILE A 106 16.19 -2.18 8.48
N PRO A 107 16.94 -1.31 9.18
CA PRO A 107 16.38 -0.50 10.27
C PRO A 107 15.22 0.39 9.77
N LEU A 108 14.02 0.21 10.34
CA LEU A 108 12.82 0.94 9.92
C LEU A 108 12.96 2.48 9.94
N PRO A 109 13.56 3.12 10.97
CA PRO A 109 13.76 4.57 10.95
C PRO A 109 14.64 5.04 9.78
N TYR A 110 15.62 4.21 9.39
CA TYR A 110 16.47 4.49 8.25
C TYR A 110 15.68 4.39 6.94
N LEU A 111 14.94 3.29 6.75
CA LEU A 111 14.15 3.06 5.54
C LEU A 111 13.10 4.17 5.32
N ARG A 112 12.38 4.56 6.38
CA ARG A 112 11.41 5.67 6.33
C ARG A 112 12.04 7.00 5.95
N ARG A 113 13.23 7.31 6.50
CA ARG A 113 13.96 8.53 6.16
C ARG A 113 14.39 8.53 4.69
N LEU A 114 14.87 7.40 4.17
CA LEU A 114 15.21 7.29 2.75
C LEU A 114 13.97 7.48 1.88
N ARG A 115 12.84 6.86 2.23
CA ARG A 115 11.62 7.00 1.45
C ARG A 115 11.14 8.45 1.32
N ALA A 116 11.27 9.24 2.39
CA ALA A 116 10.85 10.64 2.40
C ALA A 116 11.84 11.58 1.69
N ALA A 117 13.15 11.34 1.81
CA ALA A 117 14.17 12.31 1.39
C ALA A 117 15.00 11.88 0.16
N ARG A 118 15.20 10.57 -0.03
CA ARG A 118 16.07 9.97 -1.05
C ARG A 118 15.48 8.65 -1.58
N PRO A 119 14.39 8.70 -2.37
CA PRO A 119 13.77 7.50 -2.95
C PRO A 119 14.75 6.66 -3.78
N ASP A 120 15.74 7.30 -4.40
CA ASP A 120 16.83 6.63 -5.11
C ASP A 120 17.61 5.65 -4.22
N LEU A 121 17.91 6.06 -2.98
CA LEU A 121 18.59 5.21 -2.00
C LEU A 121 17.65 4.19 -1.39
N TYR A 122 16.36 4.52 -1.22
CA TYR A 122 15.34 3.55 -0.79
C TYR A 122 15.30 2.39 -1.79
N ASP A 123 15.17 2.70 -3.08
CA ASP A 123 15.10 1.71 -4.15
C ASP A 123 16.38 0.86 -4.18
N ALA A 124 17.55 1.49 -4.11
CA ALA A 124 18.83 0.78 -4.12
C ALA A 124 18.98 -0.20 -2.94
N ASN A 125 18.57 0.21 -1.73
CA ASN A 125 18.64 -0.64 -0.55
C ASN A 125 17.67 -1.82 -0.66
N VAL A 126 16.39 -1.55 -0.95
CA VAL A 126 15.37 -2.60 -1.07
C VAL A 126 15.76 -3.59 -2.17
N ASN A 127 16.11 -3.10 -3.36
CA ASN A 127 16.52 -3.95 -4.48
C ASN A 127 17.79 -4.75 -4.17
N GLY A 128 18.77 -4.15 -3.51
CA GLY A 128 20.01 -4.85 -3.13
C GLY A 128 19.74 -6.07 -2.25
N TRP A 129 18.84 -5.94 -1.26
CA TRP A 129 18.46 -7.06 -0.39
C TRP A 129 17.58 -8.11 -1.07
N LEU A 130 16.68 -7.69 -1.95
CA LEU A 130 15.87 -8.62 -2.76
C LEU A 130 16.76 -9.45 -3.70
N GLN A 131 17.72 -8.81 -4.37
CA GLN A 131 18.67 -9.45 -5.28
C GLN A 131 19.65 -10.38 -4.55
N HIS A 132 19.97 -10.12 -3.29
CA HIS A 132 20.83 -11.00 -2.49
C HIS A 132 20.21 -12.38 -2.25
N ARG A 133 18.87 -12.49 -2.25
CA ARG A 133 18.15 -13.77 -2.09
C ARG A 133 16.98 -13.86 -3.09
N PRO A 134 17.27 -14.05 -4.38
CA PRO A 134 16.27 -13.96 -5.45
C PRO A 134 15.16 -15.01 -5.33
N ASP A 135 15.47 -16.19 -4.79
CA ASP A 135 14.51 -17.30 -4.64
C ASP A 135 13.60 -17.16 -3.42
N ARG A 136 13.88 -16.21 -2.52
CA ARG A 136 13.08 -16.02 -1.31
C ARG A 136 11.69 -15.53 -1.71
N ARG A 137 10.66 -16.17 -1.17
CA ARG A 137 9.26 -15.84 -1.45
C ARG A 137 8.66 -14.95 -0.39
N PHE A 138 7.80 -14.05 -0.83
CA PHE A 138 7.03 -13.15 0.00
C PHE A 138 5.56 -13.24 -0.35
N LEU A 139 4.71 -13.19 0.66
CA LEU A 139 3.29 -12.94 0.46
C LEU A 139 3.08 -11.42 0.38
N VAL A 140 2.76 -10.94 -0.81
CA VAL A 140 2.44 -9.54 -1.07
C VAL A 140 0.94 -9.37 -1.01
N ARG A 141 0.48 -8.45 -0.16
CA ARG A 141 -0.95 -8.15 0.02
C ARG A 141 -1.23 -6.71 -0.36
N ALA A 142 -2.10 -6.50 -1.33
CA ALA A 142 -2.39 -5.20 -1.89
C ALA A 142 -3.88 -5.00 -2.20
N LEU A 143 -4.23 -3.74 -2.46
CA LEU A 143 -5.46 -3.35 -3.14
C LEU A 143 -5.06 -2.76 -4.49
N HIS A 144 -5.41 -3.42 -5.58
CA HIS A 144 -5.04 -3.02 -6.92
C HIS A 144 -6.25 -3.13 -7.85
N ASP A 145 -6.48 -2.07 -8.63
CA ASP A 145 -7.47 -2.05 -9.70
C ASP A 145 -6.72 -2.00 -11.04
N PRO A 146 -6.58 -3.14 -11.75
CA PRO A 146 -5.88 -3.20 -13.03
C PRO A 146 -6.55 -2.34 -14.11
N GLY A 147 -7.86 -2.10 -14.01
CA GLY A 147 -8.65 -1.37 -15.01
C GLY A 147 -8.61 0.14 -14.83
N ALA A 148 -8.26 0.64 -13.64
CA ALA A 148 -8.24 2.08 -13.34
C ALA A 148 -6.97 2.80 -13.82
N GLY A 149 -5.92 2.09 -14.24
CA GLY A 149 -4.64 2.69 -14.63
C GLY A 149 -3.94 3.46 -13.50
N ARG A 150 -4.33 3.22 -12.24
CA ARG A 150 -3.78 3.86 -11.05
C ARG A 150 -2.85 2.91 -10.30
N ARG A 151 -1.94 3.50 -9.51
CA ARG A 151 -1.11 2.76 -8.57
C ARG A 151 -2.00 2.09 -7.52
N GLY A 152 -1.77 0.81 -7.27
CA GLY A 152 -2.40 0.09 -6.16
C GLY A 152 -1.78 0.49 -4.82
N VAL A 153 -2.36 0.00 -3.73
CA VAL A 153 -1.85 0.21 -2.38
C VAL A 153 -1.30 -1.09 -1.85
N LEU A 154 -0.01 -1.13 -1.52
CA LEU A 154 0.62 -2.26 -0.86
C LEU A 154 0.36 -2.18 0.65
N ARG A 155 -0.37 -3.15 1.18
CA ARG A 155 -0.80 -3.20 2.57
C ARG A 155 0.17 -3.94 3.48
N ALA A 156 0.73 -5.05 3.01
CA ALA A 156 1.63 -5.89 3.80
C ALA A 156 2.61 -6.71 2.94
N VAL A 157 3.76 -7.03 3.51
CA VAL A 157 4.78 -7.92 2.93
C VAL A 157 5.19 -8.99 3.95
N LEU A 158 4.65 -10.19 3.79
CA LEU A 158 4.77 -11.27 4.78
C LEU A 158 5.68 -12.40 4.26
N SER A 159 6.01 -13.36 5.13
CA SER A 159 6.60 -14.61 4.64
C SER A 159 5.54 -15.45 3.91
N ASP A 160 5.98 -16.29 2.99
CA ASP A 160 5.15 -17.24 2.23
C ASP A 160 4.45 -18.29 3.11
N SER A 161 4.90 -18.49 4.35
CA SER A 161 4.26 -19.34 5.35
C SER A 161 2.95 -18.77 5.92
N TYR A 162 2.64 -17.50 5.68
CA TYR A 162 1.40 -16.89 6.19
C TYR A 162 0.17 -17.38 5.43
N ARG A 163 -0.90 -17.71 6.16
CA ARG A 163 -2.20 -18.00 5.57
C ARG A 163 -2.93 -16.69 5.27
N ILE A 164 -3.49 -16.59 4.08
CA ILE A 164 -4.38 -15.49 3.71
C ILE A 164 -5.69 -15.67 4.48
N VAL A 165 -6.03 -14.68 5.32
CA VAL A 165 -7.31 -14.58 6.01
C VAL A 165 -7.93 -13.26 5.62
N ASP A 166 -9.22 -13.30 5.28
CA ASP A 166 -9.99 -12.12 4.90
C ASP A 166 -10.79 -11.55 6.07
N ASN A 167 -10.78 -10.23 6.20
CA ASN A 167 -11.52 -9.53 7.24
C ASN A 167 -13.04 -9.67 7.03
N LEU A 168 -13.50 -9.66 5.77
CA LEU A 168 -14.92 -9.87 5.47
C LEU A 168 -15.37 -11.27 5.90
N ASP A 169 -14.57 -12.29 5.60
CA ASP A 169 -14.86 -13.68 5.99
C ASP A 169 -14.89 -13.85 7.50
N VAL A 170 -13.94 -13.24 8.22
CA VAL A 170 -13.89 -13.25 9.68
C VAL A 170 -15.13 -12.58 10.27
N LEU A 171 -15.51 -11.40 9.76
CA LEU A 171 -16.71 -10.68 10.21
C LEU A 171 -17.97 -11.49 9.98
N LEU A 172 -18.17 -12.01 8.76
CA LEU A 172 -19.36 -12.80 8.42
C LEU A 172 -19.43 -14.10 9.24
N THR A 173 -18.29 -14.74 9.49
CA THR A 173 -18.21 -15.95 10.33
C THR A 173 -18.57 -15.63 11.78
N ALA A 174 -18.05 -14.54 12.34
CA ALA A 174 -18.37 -14.11 13.70
C ALA A 174 -19.86 -13.78 13.86
N LEU A 175 -20.43 -13.00 12.93
CA LEU A 175 -21.86 -12.65 12.93
C LEU A 175 -22.76 -13.88 12.77
N SER A 176 -22.36 -14.84 11.92
CA SER A 176 -23.05 -16.12 11.77
C SER A 176 -23.07 -16.91 13.09
N GLY A 177 -21.92 -16.98 13.79
CA GLY A 177 -21.82 -17.65 15.10
C GLY A 177 -22.68 -17.02 16.18
N ILE A 178 -22.70 -15.68 16.27
CA ILE A 178 -23.56 -14.94 17.21
C ILE A 178 -25.04 -15.25 16.94
N ARG A 179 -25.45 -15.23 15.67
CA ARG A 179 -26.83 -15.56 15.26
C ARG A 179 -27.19 -17.00 15.61
N ALA A 180 -26.29 -17.95 15.38
CA ALA A 180 -26.51 -19.35 15.72
C ALA A 180 -26.63 -19.58 17.23
N ALA A 181 -25.94 -18.78 18.05
CA ALA A 181 -26.04 -18.81 19.50
C ALA A 181 -27.34 -18.17 20.05
N GLY A 182 -28.15 -17.54 19.19
CA GLY A 182 -29.40 -16.87 19.60
C GLY A 182 -29.18 -15.62 20.45
N ALA A 183 -27.98 -15.06 20.47
CA ALA A 183 -27.66 -13.86 21.23
C ALA A 183 -28.21 -12.61 20.54
N ALA A 184 -28.95 -11.78 21.27
CA ALA A 184 -29.36 -10.46 20.80
C ALA A 184 -28.17 -9.49 20.96
N VAL A 185 -27.45 -9.25 19.86
CA VAL A 185 -26.30 -8.33 19.82
C VAL A 185 -26.66 -7.15 18.94
N ASP A 186 -26.46 -5.94 19.46
CA ASP A 186 -26.53 -4.69 18.71
C ASP A 186 -25.11 -4.14 18.54
N VAL A 187 -24.68 -3.95 17.29
CA VAL A 187 -23.32 -3.48 16.98
C VAL A 187 -23.33 -1.96 16.93
N THR A 188 -22.85 -1.34 18.01
CA THR A 188 -22.94 0.11 18.21
C THR A 188 -21.87 0.90 17.44
N SER A 189 -20.69 0.31 17.20
CA SER A 189 -19.62 0.94 16.44
C SER A 189 -18.62 -0.08 15.91
N ALA A 190 -18.03 0.18 14.76
CA ALA A 190 -16.92 -0.60 14.24
C ALA A 190 -15.82 0.31 13.66
N ASP A 191 -14.57 -0.10 13.87
CA ASP A 191 -13.38 0.62 13.41
C ASP A 191 -12.55 -0.27 12.49
N LEU A 192 -12.01 0.31 11.44
CA LEU A 192 -11.04 -0.31 10.54
C LEU A 192 -9.83 0.62 10.40
N THR A 193 -8.65 0.04 10.56
CA THR A 193 -7.36 0.70 10.39
C THR A 193 -6.50 -0.07 9.41
N GLU A 194 -5.40 0.54 8.96
CA GLU A 194 -4.45 -0.13 8.04
C GLU A 194 -3.91 -1.48 8.55
N SER A 195 -3.88 -1.68 9.88
CA SER A 195 -3.27 -2.86 10.50
C SER A 195 -4.26 -3.74 11.27
N ARG A 196 -5.49 -3.27 11.52
CA ARG A 196 -6.46 -3.93 12.40
C ARG A 196 -7.88 -3.62 11.98
N MET A 197 -8.74 -4.61 12.16
CA MET A 197 -10.20 -4.49 12.28
C MET A 197 -10.56 -4.88 13.71
#